data_AF-A0A536LGL2-F1
#
_entry.id   AF-A0A536LGL2-F1
#
_cell.length_a   1.000
_cell.length_b   1.000
_cell.length_c   1.000
_cell.angle_alpha   90.00
_cell.angle_beta   90.00
_cell.angle_gamma   90.00
#
_symmetry.space_group_name_H-M   'P 1'
#
loop_
_entity.id
_entity.type
_entity.pdbx_description
1 polymer ?
#
loop_
_entity_poly.entity_id
_entity_poly.type
_entity_poly.pdbx_seq_one_letter_code
_entity_poly.pdbx_strand_id
1 'polypeptide(L)'
;MAPASQGLLGRIQRANDDASHRFGPHTAEVEAFIAATSQLTPWQWRQVLAIRRLVASVSKEGAGPADSTRSIQAAIRSSERRISEPIARAGEVLFDTLAKRNEEKQIAAWQAMTALVIRSQLPALKFAVHYAPFAGFIPLAGSDVLDPRTRRFIEALPGLTKEQLAILARRWRIE
;
A
#
# COMPACT_ATOMS: atom_id res chain seq x y z
N MET A 1 20.29 -18.25 -36.13
CA MET A 1 20.55 -18.13 -34.68
C MET A 1 19.92 -16.84 -34.16
N ALA A 2 18.85 -16.97 -33.38
CA ALA A 2 18.30 -16.04 -32.37
C ALA A 2 16.94 -16.65 -31.94
N PRO A 3 16.49 -16.58 -30.65
CA PRO A 3 16.51 -15.33 -29.89
C PRO A 3 16.77 -15.45 -28.38
N ALA A 4 17.76 -14.71 -27.88
CA ALA A 4 17.90 -14.43 -26.44
C ALA A 4 16.80 -13.47 -25.91
N SER A 5 16.09 -12.78 -26.82
CA SER A 5 15.08 -11.74 -26.52
C SER A 5 13.81 -12.30 -25.87
N GLN A 6 13.42 -13.53 -26.17
CA GLN A 6 12.21 -14.16 -25.63
C GLN A 6 12.34 -14.48 -24.13
N GLY A 7 13.57 -14.78 -23.66
CA GLY A 7 13.86 -15.01 -22.25
C GLY A 7 13.89 -13.72 -21.42
N LEU A 8 14.35 -12.61 -21.99
CA LEU A 8 14.41 -11.32 -21.28
C LEU A 8 13.01 -10.74 -21.04
N LEU A 9 12.16 -10.73 -22.06
CA LEU A 9 10.78 -10.23 -21.94
C LEU A 9 9.97 -11.04 -20.90
N GLY A 10 10.12 -12.36 -20.88
CA GLY A 10 9.46 -13.20 -19.87
C GLY A 10 10.00 -13.04 -18.44
N ARG A 11 11.25 -12.55 -18.26
CA ARG A 11 11.78 -12.18 -16.94
C ARG A 11 11.29 -10.81 -16.50
N ILE A 12 11.23 -9.85 -17.42
CA ILE A 12 10.70 -8.50 -17.15
C ILE A 12 9.21 -8.60 -16.77
N GLN A 13 8.43 -9.39 -17.50
CA GLN A 13 7.00 -9.56 -17.23
C GLN A 13 6.77 -10.17 -15.83
N ARG A 14 7.48 -11.25 -15.49
CA ARG A 14 7.42 -11.84 -14.13
C ARG A 14 7.85 -10.87 -13.05
N ALA A 15 8.97 -10.16 -13.24
CA ALA A 15 9.41 -9.16 -12.28
C ALA A 15 8.38 -8.03 -12.09
N ASN A 16 7.68 -7.65 -13.16
CA ASN A 16 6.62 -6.65 -13.10
C ASN A 16 5.36 -7.18 -12.39
N ASP A 17 4.98 -8.43 -12.64
CA ASP A 17 3.82 -9.06 -12.00
C ASP A 17 4.10 -9.29 -10.50
N ASP A 18 5.32 -9.73 -10.16
CA ASP A 18 5.80 -9.84 -8.78
C ASP A 18 5.81 -8.48 -8.07
N ALA A 19 6.26 -7.42 -8.75
CA ALA A 19 6.22 -6.06 -8.22
C ALA A 19 4.78 -5.57 -8.03
N SER A 20 3.88 -5.89 -8.97
CA SER A 20 2.45 -5.51 -8.91
C SER A 20 1.69 -6.24 -7.79
N HIS A 21 2.20 -7.38 -7.32
CA HIS A 21 1.64 -8.17 -6.23
C HIS A 21 2.52 -8.21 -4.97
N ARG A 22 3.50 -7.31 -4.86
CA ARG A 22 4.48 -7.26 -3.77
C ARG A 22 3.84 -7.28 -2.38
N PHE A 23 2.74 -6.54 -2.21
CA PHE A 23 1.97 -6.46 -0.96
C PHE A 23 0.54 -7.00 -1.12
N GLY A 24 0.30 -7.86 -2.12
CA GLY A 24 -1.01 -8.44 -2.39
C GLY A 24 -1.88 -7.58 -3.32
N PRO A 25 -3.23 -7.73 -3.28
CA PRO A 25 -4.14 -7.07 -4.22
C PRO A 25 -4.13 -5.53 -4.16
N HIS A 26 -3.74 -4.95 -3.03
CA HIS A 26 -3.71 -3.50 -2.80
C HIS A 26 -2.29 -2.91 -2.85
N THR A 27 -1.36 -3.53 -3.60
CA THR A 27 0.06 -3.14 -3.60
C THR A 27 0.29 -1.66 -3.91
N ALA A 28 -0.40 -1.11 -4.91
CA ALA A 28 -0.26 0.31 -5.27
C ALA A 28 -0.70 1.25 -4.13
N GLU A 29 -1.81 0.93 -3.44
CA GLU A 29 -2.30 1.72 -2.30
C GLU A 29 -1.31 1.66 -1.13
N VAL A 30 -0.74 0.49 -0.86
CA VAL A 30 0.22 0.26 0.22
C VAL A 30 1.55 0.99 -0.05
N GLU A 31 2.07 0.93 -1.28
CA GLU A 31 3.27 1.66 -1.69
C GLU A 31 3.09 3.18 -1.55
N ALA A 32 1.95 3.70 -2.04
CA ALA A 32 1.62 5.11 -1.93
C ALA A 32 1.49 5.54 -0.47
N PHE A 33 0.85 4.72 0.36
CA PHE A 33 0.72 4.97 1.79
C PHE A 33 2.09 5.03 2.50
N ILE A 34 2.97 4.05 2.27
CA ILE A 34 4.30 4.02 2.90
C ILE A 34 5.10 5.27 2.49
N ALA A 35 5.10 5.60 1.19
CA ALA A 35 5.78 6.77 0.67
C ALA A 35 5.25 8.07 1.29
N ALA A 36 3.93 8.28 1.31
CA ALA A 36 3.30 9.48 1.87
C ALA A 36 3.52 9.60 3.38
N THR A 37 3.47 8.48 4.11
CA THR A 37 3.69 8.45 5.57
C THR A 37 5.08 8.97 5.96
N SER A 38 6.09 8.69 5.14
CA SER A 38 7.46 9.20 5.35
C SER A 38 7.55 10.73 5.29
N GLN A 39 6.69 11.35 4.47
CA GLN A 39 6.67 12.78 4.14
C GLN A 39 5.80 13.60 5.09
N LEU A 40 5.04 12.96 5.99
CA LEU A 40 4.20 13.68 6.95
C LEU A 40 5.02 14.62 7.84
N THR A 41 4.54 15.86 7.95
CA THR A 41 5.14 16.89 8.79
C THR A 41 4.93 16.59 10.29
N PRO A 42 5.74 17.16 11.19
CA PRO A 42 5.54 16.99 12.62
C PRO A 42 4.15 17.39 13.11
N TRP A 43 3.53 18.42 12.51
CA TRP A 43 2.17 18.83 12.85
C TRP A 43 1.12 17.82 12.36
N GLN A 44 1.24 17.32 11.13
CA GLN A 44 0.34 16.28 10.61
C GLN A 44 0.39 15.02 11.48
N TRP A 45 1.60 14.61 11.90
CA TRP A 45 1.74 13.50 12.85
C TRP A 45 1.04 13.72 14.18
N ARG A 46 1.06 14.95 14.72
CA ARG A 46 0.31 15.27 15.95
C ARG A 46 -1.20 15.10 15.72
N GLN A 47 -1.70 15.53 14.56
CA GLN A 47 -3.12 15.36 14.20
C GLN A 47 -3.49 13.89 14.04
N VAL A 48 -2.68 13.09 13.33
CA VAL A 48 -2.87 11.63 13.19
C VAL A 48 -3.02 10.97 14.57
N LEU A 49 -2.12 11.26 15.51
CA LEU A 49 -2.16 10.67 16.84
C LEU A 49 -3.36 11.16 17.66
N ALA A 50 -3.75 12.43 17.53
CA ALA A 50 -4.95 12.96 18.17
C ALA A 50 -6.22 12.26 17.67
N ILE A 51 -6.38 12.13 16.35
CA ILE A 51 -7.52 11.43 15.73
C ILE A 51 -7.53 9.96 16.14
N ARG A 52 -6.37 9.29 16.15
CA ARG A 52 -6.25 7.89 16.62
C ARG A 52 -6.77 7.71 18.05
N ARG A 53 -6.44 8.63 18.97
CA ARG A 53 -6.93 8.59 20.36
C ARG A 53 -8.45 8.81 20.43
N LEU A 54 -8.99 9.72 19.61
CA LEU A 54 -10.43 9.93 19.50
C LEU A 54 -11.15 8.68 18.98
N VAL A 55 -10.64 8.08 17.89
CA VAL A 55 -11.19 6.84 17.34
C VAL A 55 -11.13 5.72 18.39
N ALA A 56 -10.01 5.56 19.09
CA ALA A 56 -9.89 4.57 20.17
C ALA A 56 -10.87 4.80 21.32
N SER A 57 -11.22 6.05 21.63
CA SER A 57 -12.22 6.35 22.67
C SER A 57 -13.65 5.97 22.29
N VAL A 58 -13.98 5.98 21.00
CA VAL A 58 -15.32 5.66 20.47
C VAL A 58 -15.42 4.19 20.08
N SER A 59 -14.31 3.59 19.65
CA SER A 59 -14.24 2.21 19.17
C SER A 59 -13.68 1.29 20.24
N LYS A 60 -14.52 0.39 20.77
CA LYS A 60 -14.08 -0.70 21.67
C LYS A 60 -13.03 -1.63 21.03
N GLU A 61 -12.83 -1.54 19.71
CA GLU A 61 -11.87 -2.30 18.90
C GLU A 61 -10.44 -1.73 18.90
N GLY A 62 -10.22 -0.52 19.40
CA GLY A 62 -8.87 0.09 19.50
C GLY A 62 -7.97 -0.54 20.56
N ALA A 63 -8.53 -1.39 21.43
CA ALA A 63 -7.87 -2.05 22.56
C ALA A 63 -7.42 -3.48 22.22
N GLY A 64 -6.75 -3.66 21.07
CA GLY A 64 -5.89 -4.84 20.90
C GLY A 64 -4.75 -4.81 21.94
N PRO A 65 -4.07 -5.94 22.21
CA PRO A 65 -2.88 -5.94 23.06
C PRO A 65 -1.95 -4.81 22.60
N ALA A 66 -1.34 -4.11 23.57
CA ALA A 66 -0.40 -3.05 23.29
C ALA A 66 0.86 -3.65 22.63
N ASP A 67 0.76 -3.90 21.33
CA ASP A 67 1.84 -4.43 20.54
C ASP A 67 2.92 -3.36 20.45
N SER A 68 4.03 -3.57 21.15
CA SER A 68 5.22 -2.75 21.00
C SER A 68 5.78 -2.92 19.59
N THR A 69 6.45 -1.91 19.06
CA THR A 69 7.15 -2.01 17.77
C THR A 69 8.08 -3.22 17.74
N ARG A 70 8.74 -3.52 18.86
CA ARG A 70 9.61 -4.70 19.00
C ARG A 70 8.87 -6.02 18.85
N SER A 71 7.67 -6.17 19.42
CA SER A 71 6.89 -7.41 19.28
C SER A 71 6.37 -7.57 17.85
N ILE A 72 5.97 -6.48 17.20
CA ILE A 72 5.53 -6.47 15.80
C ILE A 72 6.69 -6.87 14.88
N GLN A 73 7.85 -6.24 15.02
CA GLN A 73 9.04 -6.58 14.23
C GLN A 73 9.52 -8.02 14.46
N ALA A 74 9.43 -8.51 15.70
CA ALA A 74 9.73 -9.91 16.01
C ALA A 74 8.73 -10.86 15.32
N ALA A 75 7.43 -10.53 15.31
CA ALA A 75 6.41 -11.31 14.63
C ALA A 75 6.59 -11.31 13.10
N ILE A 76 7.01 -10.20 12.50
CA ILE A 76 7.33 -10.10 11.06
C ILE A 76 8.49 -11.02 10.69
N ARG A 77 9.54 -11.07 11.52
CA ARG A 77 10.74 -11.89 11.29
C ARG A 77 10.57 -13.36 11.68
N SER A 78 9.46 -13.70 12.34
CA SER A 78 9.20 -15.04 12.84
C SER A 78 8.70 -15.94 11.71
N SER A 79 9.22 -17.16 11.64
CA SER A 79 8.70 -18.21 10.74
C SER A 79 7.38 -18.83 11.21
N GLU A 80 6.91 -18.50 12.43
CA GLU A 80 5.55 -18.84 12.85
C GLU A 80 4.58 -17.96 12.06
N ARG A 81 3.73 -18.57 11.24
CA ARG A 81 2.79 -17.94 10.27
C ARG A 81 1.69 -17.05 10.89
N ARG A 82 2.00 -16.26 11.93
CA ARG A 82 1.06 -15.35 12.60
C ARG A 82 0.72 -14.14 11.74
N ILE A 83 1.62 -13.73 10.86
CA ILE A 83 1.45 -12.61 9.92
C ILE A 83 1.51 -13.15 8.50
N SER A 84 0.60 -12.70 7.65
CA SER A 84 0.60 -13.09 6.24
C SER A 84 1.79 -12.47 5.51
N GLU A 85 2.33 -13.19 4.52
CA GLU A 85 3.50 -12.77 3.75
C GLU A 85 3.38 -11.34 3.16
N PRO A 86 2.22 -10.88 2.63
CA PRO A 86 2.08 -9.50 2.18
C PRO A 86 2.20 -8.45 3.29
N ILE A 87 1.66 -8.74 4.48
CA ILE A 87 1.73 -7.85 5.65
C ILE A 87 3.17 -7.80 6.16
N ALA A 88 3.87 -8.94 6.22
CA ALA A 88 5.26 -9.02 6.65
C ALA A 88 6.16 -8.16 5.76
N ARG A 89 6.10 -8.36 4.42
CA ARG A 89 6.86 -7.58 3.44
C ARG A 89 6.56 -6.08 3.50
N ALA A 90 5.29 -5.70 3.60
CA ALA A 90 4.91 -4.29 3.74
C ALA A 90 5.44 -3.70 5.06
N GLY A 91 5.39 -4.49 6.13
CA GLY A 91 5.89 -4.15 7.47
C GLY A 91 7.38 -3.81 7.49
N GLU A 92 8.22 -4.66 6.90
CA GLU A 92 9.66 -4.41 6.81
C GLU A 92 9.95 -3.05 6.18
N VAL A 93 9.36 -2.80 5.00
CA VAL A 93 9.54 -1.54 4.28
C VAL A 93 9.02 -0.34 5.10
N LEU A 94 7.87 -0.49 5.76
CA LEU A 94 7.29 0.56 6.58
C LEU A 94 8.19 0.91 7.78
N PHE A 95 8.65 -0.10 8.53
CA PHE A 95 9.47 0.13 9.72
C PHE A 95 10.84 0.70 9.37
N ASP A 96 11.45 0.27 8.27
CA ASP A 96 12.69 0.86 7.76
C ASP A 96 12.48 2.33 7.37
N THR A 97 11.37 2.62 6.67
CA THR A 97 10.99 3.99 6.28
C THR A 97 10.77 4.91 7.49
N LEU A 98 10.22 4.36 8.58
CA LEU A 98 9.89 5.10 9.79
C LEU A 98 10.90 4.93 10.92
N ALA A 99 12.09 4.40 10.67
CA ALA A 99 13.05 4.03 11.72
C ALA A 99 13.43 5.20 12.65
N LYS A 100 13.40 6.45 12.15
CA LYS A 100 13.68 7.69 12.92
C LYS A 100 12.45 8.26 13.64
N ARG A 101 11.27 7.66 13.47
CA ARG A 101 10.02 8.10 14.12
C ARG A 101 9.87 7.37 15.45
N ASN A 102 9.08 7.95 16.35
CA ASN A 102 8.79 7.31 17.63
C ASN A 102 7.83 6.11 17.44
N GLU A 103 7.80 5.26 18.47
CA GLU A 103 7.01 4.02 18.48
C GLU A 103 5.52 4.25 18.23
N GLU A 104 4.91 5.28 18.84
CA GLU A 104 3.48 5.55 18.68
C GLU A 104 3.10 5.83 17.20
N LYS A 105 3.96 6.54 16.45
CA LYS A 105 3.76 6.82 15.02
C LYS A 105 3.95 5.57 14.18
N GLN A 106 4.94 4.74 14.51
CA GLN A 106 5.20 3.48 13.81
C GLN A 106 4.03 2.51 13.98
N ILE A 107 3.52 2.36 15.21
CA ILE A 107 2.34 1.51 15.48
C ILE A 107 1.11 2.03 14.76
N ALA A 108 0.86 3.35 14.78
CA ALA A 108 -0.28 3.93 14.07
C ALA A 108 -0.21 3.64 12.55
N ALA A 109 0.96 3.83 11.95
CA ALA A 109 1.16 3.55 10.52
C ALA A 109 1.04 2.05 10.21
N TRP A 110 1.56 1.18 11.09
CA TRP A 110 1.44 -0.27 10.96
C TRP A 110 -0.02 -0.73 10.95
N GLN A 111 -0.85 -0.20 11.86
CA GLN A 111 -2.28 -0.53 11.94
C GLN A 111 -3.02 -0.10 10.66
N ALA A 112 -2.76 1.12 10.17
CA ALA A 112 -3.37 1.62 8.93
C ALA A 112 -2.90 0.83 7.69
N MET A 113 -1.60 0.55 7.58
CA MET A 113 -1.03 -0.25 6.48
C MET A 113 -1.58 -1.68 6.48
N THR A 114 -1.67 -2.31 7.65
CA THR A 114 -2.26 -3.64 7.78
C THR A 114 -3.71 -3.62 7.28
N ALA A 115 -4.50 -2.64 7.72
CA ALA A 115 -5.88 -2.48 7.25
C ALA A 115 -5.98 -2.26 5.74
N LEU A 116 -5.03 -1.57 5.10
CA LEU A 116 -4.93 -1.45 3.63
C LEU A 116 -4.67 -2.80 2.96
N VAL A 117 -3.69 -3.56 3.45
CA VAL A 117 -3.32 -4.86 2.86
C VAL A 117 -4.50 -5.83 2.85
N ILE A 118 -5.29 -5.85 3.94
CA ILE A 118 -6.47 -6.73 4.07
C ILE A 118 -7.80 -6.03 3.81
N ARG A 119 -7.79 -4.87 3.12
CA ARG A 119 -8.99 -4.02 2.92
C ARG A 119 -10.18 -4.78 2.34
N SER A 120 -9.94 -5.63 1.34
CA SER A 120 -10.99 -6.46 0.70
C SER A 120 -11.62 -7.52 1.63
N GLN A 121 -10.99 -7.81 2.77
CA GLN A 121 -11.42 -8.82 3.75
C GLN A 121 -11.95 -8.20 5.04
N LEU A 122 -11.92 -6.88 5.17
CA LEU A 122 -12.36 -6.15 6.37
C LEU A 122 -13.75 -5.52 6.18
N PRO A 123 -14.63 -5.60 7.19
CA PRO A 123 -15.81 -4.74 7.25
C PRO A 123 -15.42 -3.26 7.19
N ALA A 124 -16.23 -2.45 6.50
CA ALA A 124 -15.93 -1.03 6.27
C ALA A 124 -15.67 -0.25 7.56
N LEU A 125 -16.44 -0.52 8.63
CA LEU A 125 -16.25 0.12 9.93
C LEU A 125 -14.89 -0.25 10.54
N LYS A 126 -14.52 -1.52 10.53
CA LYS A 126 -13.24 -2.01 11.08
C LYS A 126 -12.05 -1.42 10.32
N PHE A 127 -12.17 -1.32 9.00
CA PHE A 127 -11.18 -0.61 8.19
C PHE A 127 -11.07 0.87 8.59
N ALA A 128 -12.20 1.57 8.69
CA ALA A 128 -12.24 2.99 9.06
C ALA A 128 -11.61 3.27 10.43
N VAL A 129 -11.83 2.40 11.42
CA VAL A 129 -11.20 2.51 12.75
C VAL A 129 -9.67 2.58 12.66
N HIS A 130 -9.06 1.82 11.75
CA HIS A 130 -7.61 1.80 11.61
C HIS A 130 -7.07 2.86 10.63
N TYR A 131 -7.83 3.22 9.59
CA TYR A 131 -7.36 4.13 8.54
C TYR A 131 -7.74 5.61 8.74
N ALA A 132 -8.84 5.90 9.44
CA ALA A 132 -9.35 7.26 9.66
C ALA A 132 -8.29 8.26 10.16
N PRO A 133 -7.34 7.90 11.05
CA PRO A 133 -6.28 8.82 11.48
C PRO A 133 -5.44 9.41 10.35
N PHE A 134 -5.30 8.70 9.23
CA PHE A 134 -4.50 9.11 8.08
C PHE A 134 -5.33 9.71 6.94
N ALA A 135 -6.64 9.46 6.89
CA ALA A 135 -7.48 9.75 5.73
C ALA A 135 -7.46 11.22 5.27
N GLY A 136 -7.28 12.17 6.21
CA GLY A 136 -7.20 13.60 5.88
C GLY A 136 -5.88 14.06 5.26
N PHE A 137 -4.81 13.25 5.33
CA PHE A 137 -3.47 13.59 4.83
C PHE A 137 -2.97 12.62 3.77
N ILE A 138 -3.43 11.38 3.83
CA ILE A 138 -3.15 10.31 2.89
C ILE A 138 -4.53 9.76 2.48
N PRO A 139 -5.24 10.45 1.58
CA PRO A 139 -6.50 9.94 1.07
C PRO A 139 -6.25 8.57 0.44
N LEU A 140 -7.20 7.65 0.63
CA LEU A 140 -7.17 6.44 -0.18
C LEU A 140 -7.15 6.87 -1.62
N ALA A 141 -6.30 6.23 -2.42
CA ALA A 141 -6.37 6.37 -3.85
C ALA A 141 -7.75 5.90 -4.31
N GLY A 142 -8.72 6.80 -4.38
CA GLY A 142 -9.93 6.60 -5.16
C GLY A 142 -9.49 6.74 -6.60
N SER A 143 -9.21 5.64 -7.29
CA SER A 143 -8.84 5.55 -8.72
C SER A 143 -7.70 6.43 -9.26
N ASP A 144 -7.17 7.39 -8.50
CA ASP A 144 -6.38 8.51 -9.02
C ASP A 144 -4.89 8.41 -8.65
N VAL A 145 -4.51 7.46 -7.78
CA VAL A 145 -3.12 6.98 -7.76
C VAL A 145 -3.06 5.80 -8.69
N LEU A 146 -3.06 6.13 -9.98
CA LEU A 146 -2.72 5.21 -11.04
C LEU A 146 -1.37 4.57 -10.68
N ASP A 147 -1.31 3.24 -10.73
CA ASP A 147 -0.05 2.54 -10.56
C ASP A 147 0.98 3.07 -11.59
N PRO A 148 2.29 2.91 -11.36
CA PRO A 148 3.31 3.49 -12.24
C PRO A 148 3.14 3.10 -13.72
N ARG A 149 2.58 1.93 -14.03
CA ARG A 149 2.33 1.48 -15.40
C ARG A 149 1.13 2.21 -15.99
N THR A 150 0.04 2.34 -15.23
CA THR A 150 -1.13 3.12 -15.66
C THR A 150 -0.79 4.61 -15.81
N ARG A 151 0.05 5.16 -14.93
CA ARG A 151 0.55 6.54 -15.06
C ARG A 151 1.36 6.72 -16.35
N ARG A 152 2.33 5.83 -16.62
CA ARG A 152 3.12 5.84 -17.87
C ARG A 152 2.26 5.65 -19.11
N PHE A 153 1.23 4.81 -19.02
CA PHE A 153 0.27 4.63 -20.10
C PHE A 153 -0.46 5.93 -20.40
N ILE A 154 -1.00 6.61 -19.38
CA ILE A 154 -1.68 7.91 -19.54
C ILE A 154 -0.72 8.99 -20.04
N GLU A 155 0.52 9.05 -19.54
CA GLU A 155 1.57 9.97 -20.01
C GLU A 155 1.96 9.75 -21.47
N ALA A 156 1.80 8.53 -22.00
CA ALA A 156 2.08 8.20 -23.38
C ALA A 156 0.94 8.54 -24.35
N LEU A 157 -0.32 8.67 -23.85
CA LEU A 157 -1.49 8.96 -24.70
C LEU A 157 -1.37 10.24 -25.54
N PRO A 158 -0.83 11.37 -25.02
CA PRO A 158 -0.67 12.59 -25.80
C PRO A 158 0.27 12.46 -27.01
N GLY A 159 1.16 11.47 -27.02
CA GLY A 159 2.09 11.20 -28.12
C GLY A 159 1.50 10.36 -29.25
N LEU A 160 0.25 9.90 -29.13
CA LEU A 160 -0.39 9.02 -30.11
C LEU A 160 -1.21 9.80 -31.14
N THR A 161 -1.23 9.26 -32.36
CA THR A 161 -2.12 9.73 -33.43
C THR A 161 -3.58 9.34 -33.16
N LYS A 162 -4.53 10.00 -33.84
CA LYS A 162 -5.96 9.69 -33.71
C LYS A 162 -6.27 8.23 -34.10
N GLU A 163 -5.59 7.72 -35.11
CA GLU A 163 -5.71 6.34 -35.58
C GLU A 163 -5.26 5.34 -34.51
N GLN A 164 -4.15 5.62 -33.83
CA GLN A 164 -3.64 4.79 -32.73
C GLN A 164 -4.56 4.82 -31.50
N LEU A 165 -5.10 5.99 -31.14
CA LEU A 165 -6.08 6.11 -30.07
C LEU A 165 -7.38 5.36 -30.41
N ALA A 166 -7.82 5.40 -31.67
CA ALA A 166 -9.00 4.66 -32.13
C ALA A 166 -8.82 3.14 -32.03
N ILE A 167 -7.60 2.63 -32.25
CA ILE A 167 -7.27 1.21 -32.04
C ILE A 167 -7.36 0.84 -30.55
N LEU A 168 -6.82 1.68 -29.66
CA LEU A 168 -6.89 1.47 -28.21
C LEU A 168 -8.32 1.54 -27.66
N ALA A 169 -9.17 2.37 -28.26
CA ALA A 169 -10.57 2.51 -27.89
C ALA A 169 -11.45 1.34 -28.35
N ARG A 170 -10.96 0.45 -29.22
CA ARG A 170 -11.70 -0.75 -29.63
C ARG A 170 -11.87 -1.66 -28.42
N ARG A 171 -13.10 -2.16 -28.26
CA ARG A 171 -13.43 -3.15 -27.22
C ARG A 171 -12.49 -4.34 -27.37
N TRP A 172 -11.76 -4.67 -26.31
CA TRP A 172 -10.89 -5.85 -26.31
C TRP A 172 -11.76 -7.08 -26.56
N ARG A 173 -11.54 -7.74 -27.70
CA ARG A 173 -12.04 -9.08 -27.96
C ARG A 173 -10.87 -10.01 -27.71
N ILE A 174 -11.05 -10.88 -26.72
CA ILE A 174 -10.25 -12.09 -26.60
C ILE A 174 -10.93 -13.08 -27.54
N GLU A 175 -10.27 -13.42 -28.64
CA GLU A 175 -10.64 -14.59 -29.46
C GLU A 175 -9.89 -15.82 -28.92
#